data_AF-A0A4Y1X0B2-F1
#
_entry.id   AF-A0A4Y1X0B2-F1
#
_cell.length_a   1.000
_cell.length_b   1.000
_cell.length_c   1.000
_cell.angle_alpha   90.00
_cell.angle_beta   90.00
_cell.angle_gamma   90.00
#
_symmetry.space_group_name_H-M   'P 1'
#
loop_
_entity.id
_entity.type
_entity.pdbx_description
1 polymer ?
#
loop_
_entity_poly.entity_id
_entity_poly.type
_entity_poly.pdbx_seq_one_letter_code
_entity_poly.pdbx_strand_id
1 'polypeptide(L)'
;MKKYVIMIAAALSACAFSSCDEETTLPYIPVEKPEDNTPPSGEDPETYTVTYRLDKVLLCSPDNTNGLDISGKLDYFSPLRMTLNVSPLGTTVVFENDEVPFSPFAGLIPEGGGPIACELDSDVTPNVLRIKDSDTVLATFEQDGFTTEFRLDSRLLTYKYKFKSL
;
A
#
# COMPACT_ATOMS: atom_id res chain seq x y z
N MET A 1 0.67 77.60 -15.70
CA MET A 1 -0.26 78.15 -14.69
C MET A 1 -1.29 77.09 -14.31
N LYS A 2 -1.16 76.49 -13.11
CA LYS A 2 -2.26 76.14 -12.21
C LYS A 2 -1.62 75.76 -10.87
N LYS A 3 -1.84 76.65 -9.90
CA LYS A 3 -1.58 76.46 -8.46
C LYS A 3 -2.63 75.46 -7.95
N TYR A 4 -2.36 74.72 -6.87
CA TYR A 4 -3.11 74.79 -5.60
C TYR A 4 -2.44 73.91 -4.53
N VAL A 5 -2.33 74.52 -3.36
CA VAL A 5 -1.83 74.07 -2.05
C VAL A 5 -2.88 73.18 -1.36
N ILE A 6 -2.48 72.31 -0.42
CA ILE A 6 -3.13 71.90 0.88
C ILE A 6 -2.33 70.66 1.39
N MET A 7 -1.42 70.75 2.39
CA MET A 7 -1.56 70.86 3.86
C MET A 7 -2.08 69.60 4.61
N ILE A 8 -1.18 69.02 5.43
CA ILE A 8 -1.39 68.36 6.76
C ILE A 8 -2.05 66.95 6.70
N ALA A 9 -1.61 65.88 7.37
CA ALA A 9 -1.08 65.76 8.73
C ALA A 9 -0.03 64.64 8.88
N ALA A 10 1.01 64.94 9.67
CA ALA A 10 1.85 63.93 10.30
C ALA A 10 1.12 63.38 11.53
N ALA A 11 0.96 62.05 11.60
CA ALA A 11 0.65 61.35 12.84
C ALA A 11 1.88 60.51 13.21
N LEU A 12 2.76 61.12 13.99
CA LEU A 12 3.69 60.39 14.86
C LEU A 12 2.84 59.69 15.92
N SER A 13 2.57 58.39 15.72
CA SER A 13 2.24 57.52 16.85
C SER A 13 3.51 56.80 17.25
N ALA A 14 4.16 57.35 18.27
CA ALA A 14 5.19 56.66 19.01
C ALA A 14 4.53 55.58 19.87
N CYS A 15 4.77 54.33 19.57
CA CYS A 15 4.83 53.29 20.59
C CYS A 15 6.17 52.57 20.45
N ALA A 16 6.98 52.79 21.47
CA ALA A 16 8.27 52.18 21.69
C ALA A 16 8.14 50.65 21.84
N PHE A 17 9.16 49.98 21.31
CA PHE A 17 9.72 48.68 21.67
C PHE A 17 8.92 47.77 22.62
N SER A 18 8.47 46.63 22.08
CA SER A 18 8.92 45.32 22.52
C SER A 18 8.45 44.30 21.49
N SER A 19 9.20 44.11 20.39
CA SER A 19 9.01 42.89 19.58
C SER A 19 9.60 41.74 20.39
N CYS A 20 8.78 41.15 21.24
CA CYS A 20 9.00 39.77 21.63
C CYS A 20 8.87 38.95 20.34
N ASP A 21 9.90 38.15 20.06
CA ASP A 21 9.95 37.20 18.95
C ASP A 21 8.63 36.41 18.87
N GLU A 22 7.81 36.74 17.87
CA GLU A 22 6.71 35.87 17.48
C GLU A 22 7.32 34.85 16.53
N GLU A 23 7.80 33.75 17.12
CA GLU A 23 8.22 32.55 16.42
C GLU A 23 7.09 32.17 15.46
N THR A 24 7.31 32.40 14.17
CA THR A 24 6.34 32.08 13.13
C THR A 24 6.26 30.57 13.05
N THR A 25 5.35 29.98 13.82
CA THR A 25 5.08 28.55 13.75
C THR A 25 4.50 28.28 12.37
N LEU A 26 5.29 27.64 11.52
CA LEU A 26 4.82 27.12 10.24
C LEU A 26 3.59 26.25 10.52
N PRO A 27 2.53 26.34 9.69
CA PRO A 27 1.34 25.52 9.90
C PRO A 27 1.76 24.06 9.93
N TYR A 28 1.45 23.38 11.04
CA TYR A 28 1.63 21.94 11.15
C TYR A 28 0.75 21.29 10.08
N ILE A 29 1.39 20.80 9.02
CA ILE A 29 0.76 19.89 8.06
C ILE A 29 0.85 18.52 8.72
N PRO A 30 -0.27 17.89 9.11
CA PRO A 30 -0.24 16.52 9.60
C PRO A 30 0.44 15.66 8.53
N VAL A 31 1.54 15.00 8.89
CA VAL A 31 2.08 13.94 8.05
C VAL A 31 1.02 12.85 8.07
N GLU A 32 0.27 12.68 6.98
CA GLU A 32 -0.65 11.57 6.84
C GLU A 32 0.16 10.29 7.09
N LYS A 33 -0.20 9.57 8.16
CA LYS A 33 0.41 8.27 8.43
C LYS A 33 0.11 7.40 7.21
N PRO A 34 1.10 6.72 6.61
CA PRO A 34 0.83 5.83 5.50
C PRO A 34 -0.29 4.89 5.91
N GLU A 35 -1.29 4.71 5.04
CA GLU A 35 -2.34 3.71 5.27
C GLU A 35 -1.64 2.38 5.60
N ASP A 36 -1.89 1.84 6.79
CA ASP A 36 -1.36 0.53 7.17
C ASP A 36 -2.18 -0.50 6.42
N ASN A 37 -1.62 -1.02 5.34
CA ASN A 37 -2.26 -2.02 4.51
C ASN A 37 -2.00 -3.44 5.05
N THR A 38 -1.36 -3.57 6.22
CA THR A 38 -1.14 -4.86 6.88
C THR A 38 -2.43 -5.28 7.57
N PRO A 39 -2.86 -6.55 7.45
CA PRO A 39 -3.99 -7.04 8.21
C PRO A 39 -3.67 -6.98 9.72
N PRO A 40 -4.62 -6.54 10.58
CA PRO A 40 -4.39 -6.47 12.01
C PRO A 40 -4.12 -7.86 12.60
N SER A 41 -3.08 -7.97 13.43
CA SER A 41 -2.68 -9.21 14.12
C SER A 41 -3.09 -9.19 15.60
N GLY A 42 -3.49 -10.34 16.16
CA GLY A 42 -3.85 -10.52 17.56
C GLY A 42 -4.19 -11.98 17.92
N GLU A 43 -4.12 -12.34 19.22
CA GLU A 43 -4.39 -13.69 19.73
C GLU A 43 -5.88 -14.12 19.61
N ASP A 44 -6.80 -13.17 19.45
CA ASP A 44 -8.22 -13.41 19.20
C ASP A 44 -8.73 -12.39 18.17
N PRO A 45 -8.54 -12.67 16.86
CA PRO A 45 -8.90 -11.70 15.85
C PRO A 45 -10.42 -11.56 15.78
N GLU A 46 -10.92 -10.32 15.92
CA GLU A 46 -12.29 -10.01 15.50
C GLU A 46 -12.49 -10.42 14.04
N THR A 47 -13.72 -10.78 13.66
CA THR A 47 -14.00 -11.12 12.27
C THR A 47 -13.86 -9.89 11.38
N TYR A 48 -12.93 -9.93 10.44
CA TYR A 48 -12.76 -8.86 9.45
C TYR A 48 -12.43 -9.41 8.07
N THR A 49 -12.71 -8.59 7.06
CA THR A 49 -12.43 -8.87 5.67
C THR A 49 -11.62 -7.71 5.09
N VAL A 50 -10.51 -8.03 4.42
CA VAL A 50 -9.73 -7.06 3.67
C VAL A 50 -9.61 -7.53 2.23
N THR A 51 -10.03 -6.70 1.29
CA THR A 51 -9.83 -6.94 -0.14
C THR A 51 -8.66 -6.11 -0.64
N TYR A 52 -7.77 -6.78 -1.35
CA TYR A 52 -6.59 -6.19 -1.95
C TYR A 52 -6.72 -6.18 -3.46
N ARG A 53 -6.27 -5.10 -4.09
CA ARG A 53 -6.14 -4.97 -5.54
C ARG A 53 -4.70 -4.86 -5.93
N LEU A 54 -4.40 -5.29 -7.16
CA LEU A 54 -3.10 -5.05 -7.75
C LEU A 54 -2.83 -3.53 -7.86
N ASP A 55 -1.66 -3.12 -7.40
CA ASP A 55 -1.13 -1.75 -7.53
C ASP A 55 -0.04 -1.71 -8.60
N LYS A 56 0.94 -2.62 -8.51
CA LYS A 56 2.10 -2.64 -9.41
C LYS A 56 2.48 -4.03 -9.86
N VAL A 57 3.10 -4.09 -11.03
CA VAL A 57 3.81 -5.26 -11.53
C VAL A 57 5.24 -4.84 -11.82
N LEU A 58 6.18 -5.37 -11.06
CA LEU A 58 7.61 -5.08 -11.20
C LEU A 58 8.28 -6.21 -11.95
N LEU A 59 8.91 -5.89 -13.09
CA LEU A 59 9.75 -6.83 -13.83
C LEU A 59 11.18 -6.77 -13.30
N CYS A 60 11.59 -7.78 -12.56
CA CYS A 60 12.92 -7.90 -11.96
C CYS A 60 13.85 -8.69 -12.88
N SER A 61 15.08 -8.20 -13.01
CA SER A 61 16.19 -8.88 -13.69
C SER A 61 17.35 -9.11 -12.70
N PRO A 62 18.36 -9.94 -13.02
CA PRO A 62 19.51 -10.13 -12.15
C PRO A 62 20.26 -8.82 -11.84
N ASP A 63 20.26 -7.89 -12.80
CA ASP A 63 20.91 -6.58 -12.68
C ASP A 63 20.03 -5.50 -12.03
N ASN A 64 18.71 -5.75 -11.91
CA ASN A 64 17.76 -4.85 -11.27
C ASN A 64 16.73 -5.64 -10.43
N THR A 65 17.08 -5.86 -9.18
CA THR A 65 16.22 -6.54 -8.20
C THR A 65 15.03 -5.70 -7.74
N ASN A 66 15.12 -4.37 -7.82
CA ASN A 66 14.01 -3.45 -7.50
C ASN A 66 12.91 -3.49 -8.58
N GLY A 67 13.26 -3.97 -9.78
CA GLY A 67 12.36 -4.15 -10.91
C GLY A 67 11.99 -2.86 -11.63
N LEU A 68 11.38 -3.03 -12.80
CA LEU A 68 10.76 -1.96 -13.59
C LEU A 68 9.25 -2.08 -13.49
N ASP A 69 8.57 -1.02 -13.08
CA ASP A 69 7.11 -1.00 -13.04
C ASP A 69 6.52 -1.01 -14.46
N ILE A 70 5.78 -2.08 -14.76
CA ILE A 70 5.11 -2.30 -16.05
C ILE A 70 3.59 -2.34 -15.91
N SER A 71 3.03 -2.01 -14.74
CA SER A 71 1.59 -2.01 -14.46
C SER A 71 0.77 -1.25 -15.52
N GLY A 72 1.21 -0.04 -15.90
CA GLY A 72 0.58 0.79 -16.94
C GLY A 72 0.70 0.24 -18.37
N LYS A 73 1.20 -0.98 -18.56
CA LYS A 73 1.25 -1.70 -19.84
C LYS A 73 0.35 -2.94 -19.86
N LEU A 74 -0.26 -3.30 -18.74
CA LEU A 74 -0.89 -4.61 -18.54
C LEU A 74 -2.29 -4.49 -17.93
N ASP A 75 -3.21 -3.86 -18.67
CA ASP A 75 -4.59 -3.59 -18.20
C ASP A 75 -5.38 -4.86 -17.86
N TYR A 76 -4.99 -6.01 -18.43
CA TYR A 76 -5.63 -7.31 -18.15
C TYR A 76 -5.41 -7.81 -16.71
N PHE A 77 -4.53 -7.18 -15.92
CA PHE A 77 -4.42 -7.47 -14.48
C PHE A 77 -5.35 -6.65 -13.60
N SER A 78 -6.04 -5.65 -14.15
CA SER A 78 -6.99 -4.82 -13.41
C SER A 78 -8.01 -5.62 -12.58
N PRO A 79 -8.51 -6.80 -13.03
CA PRO A 79 -9.44 -7.61 -12.25
C PRO A 79 -8.82 -8.36 -11.07
N LEU A 80 -7.49 -8.47 -10.96
CA LEU A 80 -6.84 -9.33 -9.99
C LEU A 80 -7.10 -8.84 -8.55
N ARG A 81 -7.81 -9.64 -7.75
CA ARG A 81 -8.08 -9.37 -6.33
C ARG A 81 -7.68 -10.54 -5.45
N MET A 82 -7.31 -10.21 -4.22
CA MET A 82 -7.17 -11.15 -3.12
C MET A 82 -8.05 -10.66 -1.97
N THR A 83 -8.97 -11.49 -1.49
CA THR A 83 -9.79 -11.19 -0.32
C THR A 83 -9.37 -12.08 0.82
N LEU A 84 -8.86 -11.47 1.88
CA LEU A 84 -8.48 -12.10 3.14
C LEU A 84 -9.67 -12.02 4.10
N ASN A 85 -10.16 -13.17 4.56
CA ASN A 85 -11.17 -13.25 5.61
C ASN A 85 -10.51 -13.81 6.86
N VAL A 86 -10.49 -13.03 7.93
CA VAL A 86 -9.94 -13.44 9.23
C VAL A 86 -11.08 -13.59 10.22
N SER A 87 -11.05 -14.66 11.00
CA SER A 87 -12.04 -14.95 12.03
C SER A 87 -11.41 -15.80 13.14
N PRO A 88 -12.08 -15.94 14.30
CA PRO A 88 -11.64 -16.87 15.34
C PRO A 88 -11.59 -18.34 14.88
N LEU A 89 -12.28 -18.70 13.80
CA LEU A 89 -12.27 -20.05 13.23
C LEU A 89 -11.06 -20.29 12.31
N GLY A 90 -10.32 -19.24 11.97
CA GLY A 90 -9.17 -19.26 11.08
C GLY A 90 -9.25 -18.20 9.99
N THR A 91 -8.17 -18.16 9.22
CA THR A 91 -7.99 -17.23 8.09
C THR A 91 -8.19 -17.96 6.78
N THR A 92 -8.90 -17.33 5.84
CA THR A 92 -9.06 -17.84 4.47
C THR A 92 -8.79 -16.78 3.43
N VAL A 93 -8.34 -17.20 2.26
CA VAL A 93 -8.12 -16.34 1.10
C VAL A 93 -8.98 -16.79 -0.08
N VAL A 94 -9.59 -15.83 -0.76
CA VAL A 94 -10.24 -16.02 -2.06
C VAL A 94 -9.56 -15.12 -3.08
N PHE A 95 -9.38 -15.64 -4.30
CA PHE A 95 -8.82 -14.89 -5.42
C PHE A 95 -9.90 -14.62 -6.47
N GLU A 96 -9.90 -13.42 -7.01
CA GLU A 96 -10.66 -13.08 -8.22
C GLU A 96 -9.63 -12.88 -9.32
N ASN A 97 -9.58 -13.81 -10.28
CA ASN A 97 -8.54 -13.89 -11.29
C ASN A 97 -9.09 -14.24 -12.69
N ASP A 98 -10.40 -14.05 -12.90
CA ASP A 98 -11.10 -14.42 -14.13
C ASP A 98 -10.35 -13.90 -15.36
N GLU A 99 -9.97 -14.83 -16.24
CA GLU A 99 -9.33 -14.58 -17.54
C GLU A 99 -7.93 -13.91 -17.51
N VAL A 100 -7.28 -13.83 -16.34
CA VAL A 100 -5.92 -13.28 -16.24
C VAL A 100 -4.89 -14.30 -16.76
N PRO A 101 -4.16 -14.01 -17.86
CA PRO A 101 -3.33 -15.00 -18.56
C PRO A 101 -2.12 -15.50 -17.77
N PHE A 102 -1.66 -14.76 -16.76
CA PHE A 102 -0.55 -15.19 -15.90
C PHE A 102 -0.75 -14.71 -14.46
N SER A 103 -1.84 -15.18 -13.86
CA SER A 103 -2.12 -14.95 -12.44
C SER A 103 -1.02 -15.58 -11.56
N PRO A 104 -0.45 -14.84 -10.57
CA PRO A 104 0.48 -15.41 -9.60
C PRO A 104 -0.15 -16.50 -8.73
N PHE A 105 -1.48 -16.64 -8.77
CA PHE A 105 -2.24 -17.59 -7.95
C PHE A 105 -2.66 -18.85 -8.71
N ALA A 106 -2.40 -18.95 -10.01
CA ALA A 106 -2.95 -20.03 -10.86
C ALA A 106 -2.59 -21.45 -10.39
N GLY A 107 -1.45 -21.63 -9.71
CA GLY A 107 -1.04 -22.91 -9.12
C GLY A 107 -1.43 -23.11 -7.64
N LEU A 108 -2.04 -22.10 -7.01
CA LEU A 108 -2.43 -22.11 -5.60
C LEU A 108 -3.94 -22.29 -5.41
N ILE A 109 -4.74 -22.00 -6.44
CA ILE A 109 -6.19 -22.12 -6.40
C ILE A 109 -6.59 -23.60 -6.50
N PRO A 110 -7.35 -24.15 -5.53
CA PRO A 110 -7.86 -25.52 -5.58
C PRO A 110 -8.73 -25.75 -6.82
N GLU A 111 -8.72 -26.98 -7.35
CA GLU A 111 -9.63 -27.36 -8.43
C GLU A 111 -11.09 -27.08 -8.02
N GLY A 112 -11.76 -26.21 -8.77
CA GLY A 112 -13.14 -25.78 -8.49
C GLY A 112 -13.30 -24.36 -7.95
N GLY A 113 -12.21 -23.64 -7.63
CA GLY A 113 -12.25 -22.24 -7.20
C GLY A 113 -12.93 -22.07 -5.83
N GLY A 114 -12.15 -22.00 -4.77
CA GLY A 114 -12.68 -21.89 -3.41
C GLY A 114 -11.70 -21.28 -2.42
N PRO A 115 -12.16 -20.97 -1.19
CA PRO A 115 -11.32 -20.39 -0.17
C PRO A 115 -10.15 -21.30 0.19
N ILE A 116 -8.96 -20.72 0.32
CA ILE A 116 -7.75 -21.41 0.76
C ILE A 116 -7.56 -21.10 2.24
N ALA A 117 -7.41 -22.13 3.07
CA ALA A 117 -7.08 -21.94 4.47
C ALA A 117 -5.63 -21.44 4.61
N CYS A 118 -5.44 -20.38 5.38
CA CYS A 118 -4.16 -19.72 5.56
C CYS A 118 -3.88 -19.43 7.04
N GLU A 119 -2.61 -19.18 7.34
CA GLU A 119 -2.13 -18.74 8.64
C GLU A 119 -1.32 -17.45 8.45
N LEU A 120 -1.70 -16.40 9.17
CA LEU A 120 -0.95 -15.14 9.23
C LEU A 120 0.12 -15.29 10.30
N ASP A 121 1.37 -15.28 9.88
CA ASP A 121 2.54 -15.33 10.74
C ASP A 121 3.08 -13.90 10.89
N SER A 122 2.80 -13.31 12.04
CA SER A 122 3.27 -11.97 12.44
C SER A 122 4.52 -11.99 13.32
N ASP A 123 5.10 -13.17 13.55
CA ASP A 123 6.33 -13.31 14.33
C ASP A 123 7.58 -13.12 13.45
N VAL A 124 7.40 -13.07 12.13
CA VAL A 124 8.43 -12.77 11.14
C VAL A 124 8.25 -11.37 10.57
N THR A 125 9.37 -10.74 10.18
CA THR A 125 9.35 -9.42 9.55
C THR A 125 10.01 -9.50 8.16
N PRO A 126 9.32 -9.10 7.08
CA PRO A 126 7.89 -8.74 7.00
C PRO A 126 6.93 -9.90 7.38
N ASN A 127 5.71 -9.57 7.83
CA ASN A 127 4.69 -10.57 8.16
C ASN A 127 4.36 -11.41 6.92
N VAL A 128 4.02 -12.68 7.09
CA VAL A 128 3.74 -13.56 5.95
C VAL A 128 2.40 -14.27 6.09
N LEU A 129 1.74 -14.50 4.97
CA LEU A 129 0.60 -15.39 4.86
C LEU A 129 1.06 -16.73 4.30
N ARG A 130 0.83 -17.81 5.04
CA ARG A 130 1.16 -19.17 4.63
C ARG A 130 -0.10 -19.96 4.32
N ILE A 131 -0.02 -20.88 3.37
CA ILE A 131 -1.06 -21.89 3.20
C ILE A 131 -1.02 -22.80 4.42
N LYS A 132 -2.17 -23.04 5.04
CA LYS A 132 -2.27 -23.89 6.24
C LYS A 132 -1.71 -25.28 5.95
N ASP A 133 -0.98 -25.85 6.92
CA ASP A 133 -0.33 -27.15 6.81
C ASP A 133 0.74 -27.21 5.68
N SER A 134 1.31 -26.07 5.26
CA SER A 134 2.34 -25.98 4.23
C SER A 134 3.40 -24.90 4.54
N ASP A 135 4.62 -25.08 4.03
CA ASP A 135 5.67 -24.06 4.07
C ASP A 135 5.50 -22.97 2.99
N THR A 136 4.48 -23.10 2.13
CA THR A 136 4.24 -22.20 0.99
C THR A 136 3.80 -20.82 1.48
N VAL A 137 4.65 -19.81 1.23
CA VAL A 137 4.29 -18.40 1.42
C VAL A 137 3.44 -17.93 0.24
N LEU A 138 2.23 -17.47 0.54
CA LEU A 138 1.28 -16.94 -0.43
C LEU A 138 1.50 -15.43 -0.65
N ALA A 139 1.71 -14.71 0.44
CA ALA A 139 1.88 -13.26 0.45
C ALA A 139 2.85 -12.82 1.55
N THR A 140 3.62 -11.78 1.25
CA THR A 140 4.48 -11.09 2.23
C THR A 140 3.95 -9.68 2.42
N PHE A 141 3.54 -9.34 3.65
CA PHE A 141 2.94 -8.05 3.97
C PHE A 141 4.00 -7.02 4.36
N GLU A 142 3.98 -5.90 3.66
CA GLU A 142 4.73 -4.68 3.95
C GLU A 142 3.75 -3.55 4.28
N GLN A 143 4.27 -2.41 4.72
CA GLN A 143 3.45 -1.28 5.16
C GLN A 143 2.42 -0.80 4.10
N ASP A 144 2.74 -0.95 2.81
CA ASP A 144 1.93 -0.53 1.67
C ASP A 144 1.24 -1.70 0.94
N GLY A 145 1.11 -2.83 1.61
CA GLY A 145 0.21 -3.93 1.23
C GLY A 145 0.94 -5.26 1.22
N PHE A 146 0.80 -6.06 0.17
CA PHE A 146 1.54 -7.31 0.10
C PHE A 146 2.15 -7.55 -1.26
N THR A 147 3.19 -8.38 -1.24
CA THR A 147 3.91 -8.80 -2.42
C THR A 147 3.76 -10.30 -2.62
N THR A 148 3.62 -10.71 -3.89
CA THR A 148 3.74 -12.10 -4.31
C THR A 148 4.63 -12.19 -5.56
N GLU A 149 5.44 -13.23 -5.65
CA GLU A 149 6.39 -13.42 -6.75
C GLU A 149 5.91 -14.54 -7.68
N PHE A 150 6.06 -14.30 -8.98
CA PHE A 150 5.71 -15.27 -10.00
C PHE A 150 6.75 -15.28 -11.11
N ARG A 151 7.12 -16.48 -11.55
CA ARG A 151 8.08 -16.68 -12.64
C ARG A 151 7.37 -17.35 -13.80
N LEU A 152 7.40 -16.70 -14.96
CA LEU A 152 7.13 -17.35 -16.24
C LEU A 152 8.31 -18.26 -16.60
N ASP A 153 8.19 -19.04 -17.67
CA ASP A 153 9.21 -19.99 -18.15
C ASP A 153 10.61 -19.36 -18.43
N SER A 154 10.71 -18.04 -18.44
CA SER A 154 11.99 -17.32 -18.48
C SER A 154 12.75 -17.49 -17.17
N ARG A 155 13.85 -18.23 -17.21
CA ARG A 155 14.75 -18.39 -16.05
C ARG A 155 15.44 -17.09 -15.59
N LEU A 156 15.37 -16.02 -16.37
CA LEU A 156 16.11 -14.78 -16.11
C LEU A 156 15.26 -13.67 -15.50
N LEU A 157 13.93 -13.74 -15.62
CA LEU A 157 13.05 -12.66 -15.21
C LEU A 157 12.07 -13.15 -14.15
N THR A 158 11.86 -12.32 -13.13
CA THR A 158 10.86 -12.55 -12.08
C THR A 158 9.86 -11.40 -12.11
N TYR A 159 8.58 -11.72 -12.00
CA TYR A 159 7.53 -10.73 -11.85
C TYR A 159 7.15 -10.63 -10.38
N LYS A 160 7.23 -9.43 -9.83
CA LYS A 160 6.83 -9.13 -8.47
C LYS A 160 5.53 -8.32 -8.50
N TYR A 161 4.46 -8.90 -7.98
CA TYR A 161 3.13 -8.29 -7.96
C TYR A 161 2.94 -7.65 -6.60
N LYS A 162 2.65 -6.35 -6.61
CA LYS A 162 2.37 -5.59 -5.39
C LYS A 162 0.90 -5.24 -5.34
N PHE A 163 0.28 -5.58 -4.22
CA PHE A 163 -1.12 -5.36 -3.94
C PHE A 163 -1.27 -4.39 -2.79
N LYS A 164 -2.35 -3.60 -2.79
CA LYS A 164 -2.73 -2.71 -1.69
C LYS A 164 -4.18 -2.94 -1.32
N SER A 165 -4.57 -2.60 -0.08
CA SER A 165 -5.97 -2.69 0.32
C SER A 165 -6.83 -1.73 -0.52
N LEU A 166 -8.09 -2.12 -0.73
CA LEU A 166 -9.10 -1.29 -1.38
C LEU A 166 -9.65 -0.21 -0.46
#